data_AF-A0A954F7C6-F1
#
_entry.id   AF-A0A954F7C6-F1
#
_cell.length_a   1.000
_cell.length_b   1.000
_cell.length_c   1.000
_cell.angle_alpha   90.00
_cell.angle_beta   90.00
_cell.angle_gamma   90.00
#
_symmetry.space_group_name_H-M   'P 1'
#
loop_
_entity.id
_entity.type
_entity.pdbx_description
1 polymer ?
#
loop_
_entity_poly.entity_id
_entity_poly.type
_entity_poly.pdbx_seq_one_letter_code
_entity_poly.pdbx_strand_id
1 'polypeptide(L)' 'MRPDDRKYAPSHEWAKIDGDTILVGITDFAIEELSSGNTSDLVYCDLPEVGRMLEAGETFGEIESVK' A
#
# COMPACT_ATOMS: atom_id res chain seq x y z
N MET A 1 5.36 -15.81 7.60
CA MET A 1 5.95 -16.10 6.27
C MET A 1 5.49 -15.00 5.34
N ARG A 2 6.38 -14.35 4.58
CA ARG A 2 5.96 -13.33 3.61
C ARG A 2 5.64 -14.04 2.28
N PRO A 3 4.56 -13.64 1.56
CA PRO A 3 4.29 -14.14 0.22
C PRO A 3 5.49 -13.99 -0.73
N ASP A 4 5.80 -15.02 -1.50
CA ASP A 4 6.89 -15.00 -2.49
C ASP A 4 6.43 -14.53 -3.87
N ASP A 5 5.13 -14.24 -4.03
CA ASP A 5 4.49 -13.83 -5.28
C ASP A 5 4.59 -12.32 -5.58
N ARG A 6 5.30 -11.56 -4.74
CA ARG A 6 5.40 -10.10 -4.82
C ARG A 6 6.78 -9.59 -4.38
N LYS A 7 7.09 -8.35 -4.77
CA LYS A 7 8.26 -7.62 -4.29
C LYS A 7 7.84 -6.67 -3.17
N TYR A 8 8.78 -6.34 -2.29
CA TYR A 8 8.56 -5.50 -1.13
C TYR A 8 9.49 -4.29 -1.17
N ALA A 9 8.96 -3.12 -0.82
CA ALA A 9 9.72 -1.90 -0.64
C ALA A 9 10.14 -1.75 0.84
N PRO A 10 11.24 -1.02 1.13
CA PRO A 10 11.64 -0.69 2.49
C PRO A 10 10.58 0.12 3.26
N SER A 11 9.75 0.89 2.54
CA SER A 11 8.63 1.69 3.04
C SER A 11 7.37 0.88 3.35
N HIS A 12 7.49 -0.46 3.42
CA HIS A 12 6.41 -1.38 3.82
C HIS A 12 5.25 -1.49 2.83
N GLU A 13 5.46 -1.15 1.56
CA GLU A 13 4.58 -1.53 0.46
C GLU A 13 5.04 -2.83 -0.23
N TRP A 14 4.14 -3.40 -1.02
CA TRP A 14 4.42 -4.51 -1.92
C TRP A 14 3.83 -4.26 -3.30
N ALA A 15 4.44 -4.89 -4.31
CA ALA A 15 4.00 -4.87 -5.69
C ALA A 15 3.97 -6.29 -6.26
N LYS A 16 2.83 -6.69 -6.83
CA LYS A 16 2.58 -8.00 -7.44
C LYS A 16 2.22 -7.82 -8.91
N ILE A 17 2.83 -8.62 -9.78
CA ILE A 17 2.44 -8.68 -11.19
C ILE A 17 1.11 -9.45 -11.28
N ASP A 18 0.13 -8.85 -11.93
CA ASP A 18 -1.18 -9.45 -12.22
C ASP A 18 -1.56 -9.20 -13.69
N GLY A 19 -1.21 -10.16 -14.56
CA GLY A 19 -1.34 -10.03 -16.01
C GLY A 19 -0.52 -8.84 -16.54
N ASP A 20 -1.22 -7.89 -17.17
CA ASP A 20 -0.64 -6.67 -17.72
C ASP A 20 -0.62 -5.50 -16.71
N THR A 21 -0.99 -5.76 -15.47
CA THR A 21 -1.09 -4.75 -14.40
C THR A 21 -0.19 -5.07 -13.21
N ILE A 22 0.07 -4.06 -12.40
CA ILE A 22 0.73 -4.22 -11.10
C ILE A 22 -0.27 -3.91 -10.01
N LEU A 23 -0.52 -4.89 -9.13
CA LEU A 23 -1.24 -4.68 -7.89
C LEU A 23 -0.26 -4.18 -6.84
N VAL A 24 -0.60 -3.06 -6.21
CA VAL A 24 0.16 -2.49 -5.10
C VAL A 24 -0.65 -2.49 -3.82
N GLY A 25 0.02 -2.55 -2.68
CA GLY A 25 -0.61 -2.44 -1.37
C GLY A 25 0.40 -2.30 -0.25
N ILE A 26 -0.07 -2.16 0.97
CA ILE A 26 0.78 -2.09 2.17
C ILE A 26 0.86 -3.45 2.86
N THR A 27 1.95 -3.69 3.58
CA THR A 27 2.16 -4.93 4.34
C THR A 27 1.33 -4.97 5.62
N ASP A 28 1.06 -6.17 6.14
CA ASP A 28 0.38 -6.34 7.43
C ASP A 28 1.08 -5.57 8.57
N PHE A 29 2.42 -5.51 8.53
CA PHE A 29 3.19 -4.69 9.47
C PHE A 29 2.83 -3.20 9.38
N ALA A 30 2.68 -2.64 8.17
CA ALA A 30 2.26 -1.24 8.02
C ALA A 30 0.84 -1.02 8.55
N ILE A 31 -0.05 -1.99 8.38
CA ILE A 31 -1.40 -1.93 8.97
C ILE A 31 -1.30 -1.91 10.49
N GLU A 32 -0.52 -2.80 11.10
CA GLU A 32 -0.31 -2.84 12.56
C GLU A 32 0.33 -1.56 13.12
N GLU A 33 1.19 -0.89 12.38
CA GLU A 33 1.79 0.39 12.80
C GLU A 33 0.82 1.59 12.66
N LEU A 34 -0.11 1.50 11.70
CA LEU A 34 -1.10 2.54 11.44
C LEU A 34 -2.36 2.38 12.31
N SER A 35 -2.74 1.16 12.65
CA SER A 35 -3.99 0.81 13.34
C SER A 35 -3.75 0.00 14.62
N SER A 36 -4.80 -0.30 15.39
CA SER A 36 -4.72 -1.24 16.51
C SER A 36 -4.59 -2.71 16.05
N GLY A 37 -3.94 -2.97 14.92
CA GLY A 37 -3.82 -4.27 14.28
C GLY A 37 -5.05 -4.72 13.49
N ASN A 38 -5.93 -3.79 13.09
CA ASN A 38 -7.11 -4.10 12.29
C ASN A 38 -7.37 -3.03 11.22
N THR A 39 -7.98 -3.43 10.10
CA THR A 39 -8.31 -2.48 9.02
C THR A 39 -9.50 -1.58 9.35
N SER A 40 -10.20 -1.82 10.46
CA SER A 40 -11.38 -1.04 10.87
C SER A 40 -11.01 0.35 11.36
N ASP A 41 -9.79 0.54 11.84
CA ASP A 41 -9.28 1.86 12.24
C ASP A 41 -8.82 2.68 11.03
N LEU A 42 -8.74 2.13 9.82
CA LEU A 42 -8.42 2.89 8.62
C LEU A 42 -9.68 3.64 8.14
N VAL A 43 -9.61 4.96 8.07
CA VAL A 43 -10.79 5.79 7.76
C VAL A 43 -10.68 6.54 6.45
N TYR A 44 -9.46 6.72 5.95
CA TYR A 44 -9.27 7.49 4.74
C TYR A 44 -8.10 6.96 3.93
N CYS A 45 -8.25 7.04 2.62
CA CYS A 45 -7.19 6.76 1.68
C CYS A 45 -7.29 7.78 0.55
N ASP A 46 -6.26 8.61 0.40
CA ASP A 46 -6.09 9.47 -0.75
C ASP A 46 -5.33 8.71 -1.83
N LEU A 47 -5.94 8.62 -3.01
CA LEU A 47 -5.39 7.88 -4.14
C LEU A 47 -5.33 8.81 -5.36
N PRO A 48 -4.34 8.60 -6.24
CA PRO A 48 -4.21 9.41 -7.44
C PRO A 48 -5.38 9.18 -8.37
N GLU A 49 -5.69 10.19 -9.19
CA GLU A 49 -6.67 10.04 -10.27
C GLU A 49 -6.23 8.95 -11.27
N VAL A 50 -7.22 8.22 -11.80
CA VAL A 50 -6.98 7.20 -12.83
C VAL A 50 -6.34 7.85 -14.06
N GLY A 51 -5.24 7.27 -14.52
CA GLY A 51 -4.48 7.77 -15.66
C GLY A 51 -3.33 8.71 -15.30
N ARG A 52 -3.15 9.08 -14.01
CA ARG A 52 -1.96 9.78 -13.55
C ARG A 52 -0.72 8.90 -13.78
N MET A 53 0.33 9.49 -14.37
CA MET A 53 1.65 8.86 -14.45
C MET A 53 2.38 9.04 -13.11
N LEU A 54 3.00 7.97 -12.63
CA LEU A 54 3.77 7.95 -11.39
C LEU A 54 5.25 7.69 -11.68
N GLU A 55 6.13 8.33 -10.92
CA GLU A 55 7.57 8.08 -10.94
C GLU A 55 8.01 7.16 -9.79
N ALA A 56 9.12 6.43 -10.00
CA ALA A 56 9.65 5.56 -8.97
C ALA A 56 10.12 6.37 -7.75
N GLY A 57 9.57 6.05 -6.57
CA GLY A 57 9.86 6.76 -5.32
C GLY A 57 9.04 8.03 -5.11
N GLU A 58 8.15 8.37 -6.04
CA GLU A 58 7.18 9.44 -5.85
C GLU A 58 6.10 9.04 -4.84
N THR A 59 5.78 9.93 -3.91
CA THR A 59 4.58 9.78 -3.06
C THR A 59 3.35 10.01 -3.91
N PHE A 60 2.49 8.99 -3.99
CA PHE A 60 1.30 9.02 -4.86
C PHE A 60 -0.04 9.01 -4.12
N GLY A 61 -0.04 8.72 -2.82
CA GLY A 61 -1.25 8.64 -1.99
C GLY A 61 -0.92 8.60 -0.51
N GLU A 62 -1.96 8.65 0.31
CA GLU A 62 -1.88 8.67 1.78
C GLU A 62 -2.96 7.77 2.38
N ILE A 63 -2.70 7.18 3.54
CA ILE A 63 -3.67 6.38 4.30
C ILE A 63 -3.73 6.98 5.70
N GLU A 64 -4.93 7.34 6.15
CA GLU A 64 -5.15 7.81 7.51
C GLU A 64 -5.99 6.82 8.31
N SER A 65 -5.61 6.69 9.58
CA SER A 65 -6.30 5.91 10.58
C SER A 65 -6.96 6.81 11.62
N VAL A 66 -7.96 6.28 12.32
CA VAL A 66 -8.44 6.83 13.60
C VAL A 66 -7.35 6.56 14.62
N LYS A 67 -6.42 7.49 14.76
CA LYS A 67 -5.60 7.60 15.97
C LYS A 67 -6.35 8.43 17.01
#